data_AF-A0A919XFQ4-F1
#
_entry.id   AF-A0A919XFQ4-F1
#
_cell.length_a   1.000
_cell.length_b   1.000
_cell.length_c   1.000
_cell.angle_alpha   90.00
_cell.angle_beta   90.00
_cell.angle_gamma   90.00
#
_symmetry.space_group_name_H-M   'P 1'
#
loop_
_entity.id
_entity.type
_entity.pdbx_description
1 polymer ?
#
loop_
_entity_poly.entity_id
_entity_poly.type
_entity_poly.pdbx_seq_one_letter_code
_entity_poly.pdbx_strand_id
1 'polypeptide(L)'
;MQARLLLEDGTLFTGSAFGAEGEKTGEVVFNTGITGYQEVLSDPSYCGQIVTMTYPLIGNYGITRDDFESVAPFVNGFVVRRHETVPSNWRAEYNVDSLLKEYGIVGISGIDTRMLTRMIRQHGTMRGILTTSAASVEELRERLAASPVLTNQVATVSTKHMYSSPGSRERIVLVDYGAKTGILRELTARGCDVVVVPHDTTADEIRRLNPDGIQLSNGPGDPKDVPHAIRTIQELLGEYPIFGICLGHQLFALACGADTEKLKFGHRGGNHPVKDLRTNRCYITSQNHGYTVKEDSVAGTELEVTHLNNNDKTIEGLKHKTYPAFTVQYHPEAAPGPYDNGYLFDQFLDMIREHKQQNPANPRQAELAAAAKGER
;
A
#
# COMPACT_ATOMS: atom_id res chain seq x y z
N MET A 1 -22.20 23.20 -7.72
CA MET A 1 -21.01 23.94 -7.26
C MET A 1 -19.84 23.61 -8.19
N GLN A 2 -18.93 24.55 -8.44
CA GLN A 2 -17.77 24.33 -9.31
C GLN A 2 -16.60 23.76 -8.49
N ALA A 3 -15.81 22.87 -9.10
CA ALA A 3 -14.52 22.43 -8.58
C ALA A 3 -13.43 22.67 -9.63
N ARG A 4 -12.21 22.91 -9.15
CA ARG A 4 -11.04 23.22 -9.99
C ARG A 4 -9.85 22.39 -9.53
N LEU A 5 -9.18 21.74 -10.47
CA LEU A 5 -7.90 21.05 -10.26
C LEU A 5 -6.83 21.81 -11.05
N LEU A 6 -5.91 22.46 -10.34
CA LEU A 6 -4.75 23.11 -10.93
C LEU A 6 -3.52 22.25 -10.71
N LEU A 7 -2.80 21.94 -11.78
CA LEU A 7 -1.56 21.19 -11.76
C LEU A 7 -0.35 22.12 -11.65
N GLU A 8 0.79 21.60 -11.19
CA GLU A 8 2.03 22.36 -11.04
C GLU A 8 2.56 22.95 -12.36
N ASP A 9 2.25 22.32 -13.50
CA ASP A 9 2.58 22.83 -14.84
C ASP A 9 1.69 24.00 -15.28
N GLY A 10 0.70 24.36 -14.47
CA GLY A 10 -0.24 25.44 -14.71
C GLY A 10 -1.51 25.04 -15.44
N THR A 11 -1.68 23.78 -15.82
CA THR A 11 -2.89 23.27 -16.45
C THR A 11 -4.06 23.28 -15.47
N LEU A 12 -5.19 23.85 -15.88
CA LEU A 12 -6.38 23.98 -15.07
C LEU A 12 -7.53 23.13 -15.64
N PHE A 13 -8.03 22.21 -14.83
CA PHE A 13 -9.28 21.52 -15.08
C PHE A 13 -10.41 22.15 -14.27
N THR A 14 -11.54 22.40 -14.92
CA THR A 14 -12.74 22.94 -14.27
C THR A 14 -13.89 21.97 -14.48
N GLY A 15 -14.56 21.62 -13.39
CA GLY A 15 -15.62 20.63 -13.38
C GLY A 15 -16.69 20.93 -12.34
N SER A 16 -17.52 19.93 -12.06
CA SER A 16 -18.55 19.99 -11.03
C SER A 16 -18.03 19.36 -9.74
N ALA A 17 -18.17 20.08 -8.63
CA ALA A 17 -17.82 19.57 -7.31
C ALA A 17 -18.77 18.45 -6.89
N PHE A 18 -18.21 17.43 -6.24
CA PHE A 18 -18.92 16.43 -5.44
C PHE A 18 -18.05 16.08 -4.23
N GLY A 19 -18.62 15.46 -3.20
CA GLY A 19 -17.93 15.30 -1.92
C GLY A 19 -17.91 16.60 -1.11
N ALA A 20 -16.88 16.76 -0.29
CA ALA A 20 -16.75 17.92 0.60
C ALA A 20 -16.36 19.19 -0.15
N GLU A 21 -16.74 20.33 0.43
CA GLU A 21 -16.22 21.64 0.03
C GLU A 21 -14.88 21.89 0.71
N GLY A 22 -13.95 22.55 0.02
CA GLY A 22 -12.66 22.90 0.58
C GLY A 22 -11.55 22.88 -0.44
N GLU A 23 -10.34 22.73 0.08
CA GLU A 23 -9.10 22.76 -0.68
C GLU A 23 -8.14 21.71 -0.14
N LYS A 24 -7.55 20.93 -1.05
CA LYS A 24 -6.55 19.92 -0.73
C LYS A 24 -5.45 19.94 -1.78
N THR A 25 -4.21 19.80 -1.33
CA THR A 25 -3.06 19.59 -2.20
C THR A 25 -2.64 18.13 -2.15
N GLY A 26 -2.03 17.64 -3.22
CA GLY A 26 -1.52 16.28 -3.27
C GLY A 26 -0.81 15.97 -4.57
N GLU A 27 -0.15 14.82 -4.60
CA GLU A 27 0.37 14.28 -5.86
C GLU A 27 -0.80 13.72 -6.68
N VAL A 28 -0.96 14.21 -7.91
CA VAL A 28 -2.03 13.75 -8.81
C VAL A 28 -1.57 12.48 -9.51
N VAL A 29 -2.33 11.42 -9.28
CA VAL A 29 -2.07 10.07 -9.80
C VAL A 29 -3.28 9.58 -10.58
N PHE A 30 -3.12 8.54 -11.40
CA PHE A 30 -4.24 7.88 -12.05
C PHE A 30 -4.28 6.39 -11.71
N ASN A 31 -5.47 5.79 -11.68
CA ASN A 31 -5.68 4.35 -11.49
C ASN A 31 -6.49 3.77 -12.67
N THR A 32 -6.03 2.64 -13.22
CA THR A 32 -6.65 1.94 -14.37
C THR A 32 -7.75 0.94 -14.00
N GLY A 33 -7.99 0.72 -12.71
CA GLY A 33 -9.06 -0.12 -12.19
C GLY A 33 -10.43 0.32 -12.70
N ILE A 34 -11.14 -0.62 -13.33
CA ILE A 34 -12.50 -0.41 -13.87
C ILE A 34 -13.60 -0.69 -12.83
N THR A 35 -13.23 -1.35 -11.75
CA THR A 35 -14.04 -1.62 -10.55
C THR A 35 -13.15 -1.40 -9.33
N GLY A 36 -13.75 -1.38 -8.16
CA GLY A 36 -13.01 -1.26 -6.91
C GLY A 36 -12.70 0.17 -6.46
N TYR A 37 -13.49 1.16 -6.88
CA TYR A 37 -13.22 2.56 -6.53
C TYR A 37 -13.33 2.81 -5.02
N GLN A 38 -14.12 2.01 -4.28
CA GLN A 38 -14.24 2.16 -2.84
C GLN A 38 -12.96 1.67 -2.15
N GLU A 39 -12.51 0.49 -2.52
CA GLU A 39 -11.27 -0.12 -2.05
C GLU A 39 -10.10 0.83 -2.34
N VAL A 40 -10.05 1.43 -3.54
CA VAL A 40 -9.10 2.49 -3.92
C VAL A 40 -9.20 3.72 -3.02
N LEU A 41 -10.40 4.23 -2.73
CA LEU A 41 -10.57 5.38 -1.82
C LEU A 41 -10.06 5.08 -0.41
N SER A 42 -10.26 3.84 0.05
CA SER A 42 -9.90 3.38 1.39
C SER A 42 -8.50 2.76 1.51
N ASP A 43 -7.74 2.68 0.43
CA ASP A 43 -6.37 2.16 0.47
C ASP A 43 -5.41 3.22 1.07
N PRO A 44 -4.77 2.94 2.23
CA PRO A 44 -3.86 3.87 2.88
C PRO A 44 -2.67 4.31 2.02
N SER A 45 -2.28 3.52 1.00
CA SER A 45 -1.21 3.86 0.08
C SER A 45 -1.49 5.12 -0.76
N TYR A 46 -2.75 5.59 -0.84
CA TYR A 46 -3.13 6.87 -1.45
C TYR A 46 -3.03 8.09 -0.52
N CYS A 47 -2.50 7.93 0.70
CA CYS A 47 -2.31 9.06 1.62
C CYS A 47 -1.50 10.19 0.97
N GLY A 48 -2.09 11.38 0.92
CA GLY A 48 -1.45 12.55 0.30
C GLY A 48 -1.61 12.66 -1.22
N GLN A 49 -2.36 11.75 -1.86
CA GLN A 49 -2.56 11.72 -3.31
C GLN A 49 -3.95 12.18 -3.72
N ILE A 50 -4.06 12.75 -4.91
CA ILE A 50 -5.33 13.07 -5.58
C ILE A 50 -5.51 12.01 -6.68
N VAL A 51 -6.50 11.13 -6.52
CA VAL A 51 -6.65 9.94 -7.36
C VAL A 51 -7.58 10.23 -8.53
N THR A 52 -7.08 10.00 -9.74
CA THR A 52 -7.84 10.09 -10.99
C THR A 52 -8.27 8.71 -11.45
N MET A 53 -9.57 8.46 -11.51
CA MET A 53 -10.09 7.23 -12.11
C MET A 53 -10.12 7.37 -13.64
N THR A 54 -9.50 6.40 -14.31
CA THR A 54 -9.52 6.35 -15.78
C THR A 54 -10.85 5.77 -16.31
N TYR A 55 -11.48 4.86 -15.56
CA TYR A 55 -12.81 4.37 -15.90
C TYR A 55 -13.83 5.50 -15.74
N PRO A 56 -14.65 5.78 -16.76
CA PRO A 56 -15.37 7.04 -16.82
C PRO A 56 -16.56 7.13 -15.85
N LEU A 57 -17.17 6.01 -15.46
CA LEU A 57 -18.39 5.96 -14.66
C LEU A 57 -18.04 5.52 -13.24
N ILE A 58 -18.09 6.43 -12.27
CA ILE A 58 -17.73 6.15 -10.88
C ILE A 58 -18.92 6.41 -9.95
N GLY A 59 -19.15 5.50 -9.00
CA GLY A 59 -20.30 5.53 -8.07
C GLY A 59 -21.48 4.65 -8.48
N ASN A 60 -21.37 3.94 -9.60
CA ASN A 60 -22.44 3.09 -10.16
C ASN A 60 -22.92 1.97 -9.22
N TYR A 61 -22.07 1.46 -8.32
CA TYR A 61 -22.45 0.42 -7.35
C TYR A 61 -22.47 0.90 -5.89
N GLY A 62 -22.38 2.22 -5.66
CA GLY A 62 -22.45 2.81 -4.32
C GLY A 62 -21.25 2.48 -3.44
N ILE A 63 -21.46 2.58 -2.14
CA ILE A 63 -20.53 2.24 -1.07
C ILE A 63 -21.20 1.22 -0.15
N THR A 64 -20.43 0.27 0.36
CA THR A 64 -20.86 -0.77 1.32
C THR A 64 -19.86 -0.88 2.47
N ARG A 65 -20.21 -1.46 3.62
CA ARG A 65 -19.26 -1.58 4.74
C ARG A 65 -18.09 -2.53 4.47
N ASP A 66 -18.32 -3.56 3.67
CA ASP A 66 -17.38 -4.69 3.57
C ASP A 66 -16.17 -4.40 2.66
N ASP A 67 -16.33 -3.47 1.71
CA ASP A 67 -15.34 -3.15 0.66
C ASP A 67 -14.34 -2.07 1.10
N PHE A 68 -14.29 -1.74 2.40
CA PHE A 68 -13.24 -0.89 2.95
C PHE A 68 -11.96 -1.69 3.20
N GLU A 69 -10.84 -1.13 2.75
CA GLU A 69 -9.49 -1.62 2.99
C GLU A 69 -8.79 -0.92 4.16
N SER A 70 -9.41 0.11 4.73
CA SER A 70 -9.04 0.68 6.03
C SER A 70 -10.24 1.35 6.68
N VAL A 71 -10.12 1.69 7.96
CA VAL A 71 -11.22 2.30 8.75
C VAL A 71 -11.64 3.67 8.21
N ALA A 72 -10.74 4.38 7.53
CA ALA A 72 -11.00 5.69 6.98
C ALA A 72 -10.22 5.91 5.67
N PRO A 73 -10.82 6.52 4.64
CA PRO A 73 -10.07 6.96 3.47
C PRO A 73 -8.96 7.97 3.80
N PHE A 74 -7.79 7.81 3.18
CA PHE A 74 -6.64 8.71 3.35
C PHE A 74 -6.32 9.56 2.10
N VAL A 75 -7.10 9.39 1.04
CA VAL A 75 -6.93 10.12 -0.22
C VAL A 75 -7.24 11.62 -0.04
N ASN A 76 -6.42 12.49 -0.64
CA ASN A 76 -6.60 13.94 -0.53
C ASN A 76 -7.61 14.51 -1.53
N GLY A 77 -7.97 13.77 -2.58
CA GLY A 77 -8.98 14.20 -3.53
C GLY A 77 -9.33 13.14 -4.56
N PHE A 78 -10.48 13.28 -5.18
CA PHE A 78 -10.99 12.29 -6.12
C PHE A 78 -11.45 12.90 -7.44
N VAL A 79 -10.91 12.40 -8.55
CA VAL A 79 -11.08 13.00 -9.88
C VAL A 79 -11.71 11.96 -10.81
N VAL A 80 -12.88 12.28 -11.34
CA VAL A 80 -13.67 11.35 -12.17
C VAL A 80 -14.20 12.02 -13.42
N ARG A 81 -14.44 11.24 -14.48
CA ARG A 81 -15.10 11.76 -15.69
C ARG A 81 -16.58 12.02 -15.41
N ARG A 82 -17.28 11.03 -14.84
CA ARG A 82 -18.69 11.10 -14.50
C ARG A 82 -18.91 10.45 -13.13
N HIS A 83 -19.57 11.20 -12.26
CA HIS A 83 -20.02 10.74 -10.94
C HIS A 83 -21.49 10.33 -11.05
N GLU A 84 -21.81 9.08 -10.74
CA GLU A 84 -23.17 8.57 -10.64
C GLU A 84 -23.73 8.85 -9.24
N THR A 85 -24.82 9.63 -9.19
CA THR A 85 -25.44 10.05 -7.92
C THR A 85 -26.36 9.00 -7.32
N VAL A 86 -26.91 8.12 -8.17
CA VAL A 86 -27.83 7.05 -7.79
C VAL A 86 -27.14 5.70 -8.06
N PRO A 87 -26.64 5.02 -7.02
CA PRO A 87 -26.05 3.70 -7.18
C PRO A 87 -27.11 2.64 -7.47
N SER A 88 -26.73 1.59 -8.20
CA SER A 88 -27.59 0.45 -8.52
C SER A 88 -26.87 -0.87 -8.24
N ASN A 89 -26.76 -1.20 -6.96
CA ASN A 89 -26.23 -2.48 -6.47
C ASN A 89 -26.96 -2.86 -5.17
N TRP A 90 -27.26 -4.14 -4.97
CA TRP A 90 -27.98 -4.62 -3.78
C TRP A 90 -27.19 -4.43 -2.47
N ARG A 91 -25.85 -4.30 -2.55
CA ARG A 91 -24.96 -4.02 -1.42
C ARG A 91 -24.84 -2.54 -1.08
N ALA A 92 -25.33 -1.65 -1.94
CA ALA A 92 -25.14 -0.22 -1.78
C ALA A 92 -25.92 0.30 -0.56
N GLU A 93 -25.22 0.87 0.40
CA GLU A 93 -25.82 1.53 1.58
C GLU A 93 -25.91 3.05 1.39
N TYR A 94 -24.92 3.65 0.72
CA TYR A 94 -24.87 5.08 0.42
C TYR A 94 -24.07 5.35 -0.87
N ASN A 95 -24.08 6.59 -1.36
CA ASN A 95 -23.36 6.99 -2.57
C ASN A 95 -21.96 7.56 -2.26
N VAL A 96 -21.13 7.68 -3.29
CA VAL A 96 -19.74 8.17 -3.17
C VAL A 96 -19.70 9.59 -2.63
N ASP A 97 -20.60 10.48 -3.07
CA ASP A 97 -20.69 11.86 -2.59
C ASP A 97 -20.88 11.95 -1.06
N SER A 98 -21.73 11.10 -0.49
CA SER A 98 -21.97 11.06 0.96
C SER A 98 -20.70 10.65 1.72
N LEU A 99 -20.00 9.61 1.24
CA LEU A 99 -18.73 9.18 1.82
C LEU A 99 -17.68 10.31 1.78
N LEU A 100 -17.50 10.93 0.62
CA LEU A 100 -16.49 11.98 0.48
C LEU A 100 -16.81 13.20 1.36
N LYS A 101 -18.09 13.55 1.54
CA LYS A 101 -18.51 14.62 2.48
C LYS A 101 -18.18 14.27 3.93
N GLU A 102 -18.48 13.05 4.34
CA GLU A 102 -18.25 12.57 5.71
C GLU A 102 -16.77 12.65 6.11
N TYR A 103 -15.86 12.29 5.19
CA TYR A 103 -14.42 12.31 5.44
C TYR A 103 -13.71 13.60 4.99
N GLY A 104 -14.45 14.64 4.57
CA GLY A 104 -13.85 15.92 4.19
C GLY A 104 -12.99 15.86 2.92
N ILE A 105 -13.34 14.98 1.98
CA ILE A 105 -12.59 14.74 0.73
C ILE A 105 -13.25 15.49 -0.42
N VAL A 106 -12.47 16.28 -1.14
CA VAL A 106 -12.95 17.05 -2.28
C VAL A 106 -12.96 16.18 -3.53
N GLY A 107 -14.06 16.22 -4.28
CA GLY A 107 -14.21 15.52 -5.55
C GLY A 107 -14.47 16.49 -6.71
N ILE A 108 -13.91 16.18 -7.88
CA ILE A 108 -14.18 16.88 -9.15
C ILE A 108 -14.65 15.90 -10.22
N SER A 109 -15.80 16.21 -10.83
CA SER A 109 -16.41 15.44 -11.91
C SER A 109 -16.55 16.28 -13.19
N GLY A 110 -16.74 15.64 -14.34
CA GLY A 110 -17.01 16.33 -15.60
C GLY A 110 -15.76 16.79 -16.36
N ILE A 111 -14.56 16.44 -15.88
CA ILE A 111 -13.30 16.78 -16.57
C ILE A 111 -12.87 15.68 -17.53
N ASP A 112 -11.90 15.96 -18.41
CA ASP A 112 -11.28 14.96 -19.28
C ASP A 112 -10.18 14.19 -18.51
N THR A 113 -10.57 13.12 -17.83
CA THR A 113 -9.61 12.27 -17.10
C THR A 113 -8.64 11.54 -18.03
N ARG A 114 -8.97 11.37 -19.32
CA ARG A 114 -8.06 10.79 -20.31
C ARG A 114 -6.95 11.78 -20.68
N MET A 115 -7.27 13.06 -20.85
CA MET A 115 -6.27 14.12 -21.02
C MET A 115 -5.33 14.16 -19.82
N LEU A 116 -5.87 14.23 -18.60
CA LEU A 116 -5.09 14.22 -17.37
C LEU A 116 -4.16 13.00 -17.26
N THR A 117 -4.69 11.80 -17.55
CA THR A 117 -3.90 10.57 -17.55
C THR A 117 -2.75 10.61 -18.57
N ARG A 118 -2.99 11.14 -19.77
CA ARG A 118 -1.94 11.28 -20.79
C ARG A 118 -0.85 12.26 -20.36
N MET A 119 -1.24 13.36 -19.71
CA MET A 119 -0.30 14.34 -19.18
C MET A 119 0.60 13.71 -18.11
N ILE A 120 0.01 13.03 -17.12
CA ILE A 120 0.77 12.36 -16.05
C ILE A 120 1.69 11.28 -16.65
N ARG A 121 1.23 10.50 -17.64
CA ARG A 121 2.10 9.51 -18.29
C ARG A 121 3.27 10.14 -19.05
N GLN A 122 3.07 11.31 -19.65
CA GLN A 122 4.08 12.00 -20.45
C GLN A 122 5.09 12.77 -19.59
N HIS A 123 4.64 13.45 -18.54
CA HIS A 123 5.47 14.35 -17.72
C HIS A 123 5.85 13.76 -16.37
N GLY A 124 5.16 12.71 -15.94
CA GLY A 124 5.27 12.12 -14.61
C GLY A 124 4.16 12.57 -13.67
N THR A 125 4.10 11.96 -12.49
CA THR A 125 3.24 12.46 -11.39
C THR A 125 3.64 13.89 -11.04
N MET A 126 2.64 14.70 -10.76
CA MET A 126 2.80 16.12 -10.50
C MET A 126 1.95 16.53 -9.32
N ARG A 127 2.35 17.60 -8.63
CA ARG A 127 1.53 18.16 -7.56
C ARG A 127 0.33 18.88 -8.17
N GLY A 128 -0.78 18.84 -7.45
CA GLY A 128 -1.98 19.57 -7.81
C GLY A 128 -2.71 20.09 -6.58
N ILE A 129 -3.52 21.11 -6.80
CA ILE A 129 -4.45 21.66 -5.83
C ILE A 129 -5.87 21.49 -6.35
N LEU A 130 -6.68 20.78 -5.57
CA LEU A 130 -8.09 20.55 -5.82
C LEU A 130 -8.90 21.43 -4.88
N THR A 131 -9.74 22.32 -5.43
CA THR A 131 -10.43 23.37 -4.67
C THR A 131 -11.85 23.59 -5.17
N THR A 132 -12.75 23.97 -4.27
CA THR A 132 -14.08 24.53 -4.62
C THR A 132 -14.12 26.06 -4.58
N SER A 133 -12.98 26.70 -4.29
CA SER A 133 -12.90 28.17 -4.20
C SER A 133 -12.87 28.86 -5.57
N ALA A 134 -13.29 30.13 -5.58
CA ALA A 134 -13.24 31.02 -6.74
C ALA A 134 -11.92 31.83 -6.82
N ALA A 135 -10.87 31.42 -6.08
CA ALA A 135 -9.55 32.06 -6.06
C ALA A 135 -8.94 32.19 -7.46
N SER A 136 -8.06 33.18 -7.68
CA SER A 136 -7.38 33.33 -8.97
C SER A 136 -6.41 32.17 -9.24
N VAL A 137 -6.01 31.94 -10.50
CA VAL A 137 -5.03 30.88 -10.81
C VAL A 137 -3.70 31.18 -10.14
N GLU A 138 -3.32 32.45 -10.08
CA GLU A 138 -2.13 32.98 -9.44
C GLU A 138 -2.11 32.65 -7.95
N GLU A 139 -3.22 32.92 -7.24
CA GLU A 139 -3.37 32.57 -5.82
C GLU A 139 -3.26 31.06 -5.60
N LEU A 140 -3.86 30.24 -6.46
CA LEU A 140 -3.80 28.79 -6.36
C LEU A 140 -2.38 28.25 -6.61
N ARG A 141 -1.61 28.88 -7.52
CA ARG A 141 -0.20 28.54 -7.75
C ARG A 141 0.66 28.86 -6.53
N GLU A 142 0.46 30.03 -5.93
CA GLU A 142 1.19 30.43 -4.72
C GLU A 142 0.91 29.46 -3.56
N ARG A 143 -0.35 29.07 -3.36
CA ARG A 143 -0.74 28.08 -2.34
C ARG A 143 -0.15 26.69 -2.62
N LEU A 144 -0.17 26.24 -3.88
CA LEU A 144 0.43 24.97 -4.26
C LEU A 144 1.95 24.98 -4.02
N ALA A 145 2.63 26.07 -4.35
CA ALA A 145 4.06 26.24 -4.12
C ALA A 145 4.40 26.28 -2.61
N ALA A 146 3.56 26.92 -1.80
CA ALA A 146 3.73 27.01 -0.34
C ALA A 146 3.37 25.72 0.41
N SER A 147 2.58 24.82 -0.18
CA SER A 147 2.20 23.57 0.46
C SER A 147 3.44 22.68 0.67
N PRO A 148 3.60 22.07 1.86
CA PRO A 148 4.73 21.19 2.15
C PRO A 148 4.66 19.89 1.33
N VAL A 149 5.82 19.29 1.10
CA VAL A 149 5.93 17.91 0.65
C VAL A 149 5.75 17.00 1.86
N LEU A 150 4.86 16.02 1.75
CA LEU A 150 4.60 15.06 2.83
C LEU A 150 5.71 14.00 2.86
N THR A 151 6.29 13.77 4.03
CA THR A 151 7.30 12.73 4.30
C THR A 151 6.93 11.84 5.49
N ASN A 152 5.76 12.07 6.11
CA ASN A 152 5.30 11.36 7.30
C ASN A 152 4.00 10.56 7.04
N GLN A 153 3.75 10.17 5.79
CA GLN A 153 2.53 9.47 5.39
C GLN A 153 2.36 8.16 6.15
N VAL A 154 3.42 7.35 6.28
CA VAL A 154 3.41 6.08 7.04
C VAL A 154 2.99 6.30 8.49
N ALA A 155 3.59 7.29 9.15
CA ALA A 155 3.23 7.64 10.53
C ALA A 155 1.79 8.18 10.66
N THR A 156 1.26 8.77 9.59
CA THR A 156 -0.12 9.27 9.54
C THR A 156 -1.13 8.13 9.48
N VAL A 157 -0.85 7.10 8.67
CA VAL A 157 -1.80 6.00 8.41
C VAL A 157 -1.66 4.81 9.35
N SER A 158 -0.48 4.59 9.94
CA SER A 158 -0.23 3.49 10.86
C SER A 158 -1.15 3.57 12.09
N THR A 159 -1.58 2.39 12.57
CA THR A 159 -2.20 2.23 13.88
C THR A 159 -1.36 2.87 14.98
N LYS A 160 -2.03 3.41 16.00
CA LYS A 160 -1.41 4.02 17.18
C LYS A 160 -1.16 3.04 18.31
N HIS A 161 -1.88 1.92 18.30
CA HIS A 161 -1.81 0.91 19.33
C HIS A 161 -1.74 -0.46 18.69
N MET A 162 -0.98 -1.35 19.32
CA MET A 162 -0.97 -2.75 18.95
C MET A 162 -2.34 -3.37 19.22
N TYR A 163 -2.79 -4.25 18.33
CA TYR A 163 -4.00 -5.02 18.53
C TYR A 163 -3.82 -6.43 17.99
N SER A 164 -4.62 -7.37 18.50
CA SER A 164 -4.60 -8.75 18.07
C SER A 164 -5.84 -9.12 17.28
N SER A 165 -5.65 -10.00 16.30
CA SER A 165 -6.69 -10.76 15.65
C SER A 165 -6.43 -12.24 15.94
N PRO A 166 -7.07 -12.80 17.00
CA PRO A 166 -6.75 -14.12 17.51
C PRO A 166 -6.93 -15.23 16.46
N GLY A 167 -5.94 -16.10 16.41
CA GLY A 167 -5.96 -17.34 15.62
C GLY A 167 -5.52 -18.53 16.46
N SER A 168 -5.47 -19.70 15.83
CA SER A 168 -5.06 -20.95 16.50
C SER A 168 -3.80 -21.58 15.89
N ARG A 169 -3.25 -20.96 14.84
CA ARG A 169 -2.07 -21.44 14.11
C ARG A 169 -0.88 -20.51 14.31
N GLU A 170 -0.02 -20.38 13.30
CA GLU A 170 1.21 -19.60 13.37
C GLU A 170 0.95 -18.15 13.81
N ARG A 171 1.79 -17.64 14.72
CA ARG A 171 1.74 -16.25 15.17
C ARG A 171 2.47 -15.35 14.20
N ILE A 172 1.76 -14.40 13.60
CA ILE A 172 2.32 -13.45 12.64
C ILE A 172 2.31 -12.05 13.24
N VAL A 173 3.47 -11.40 13.27
CA VAL A 173 3.53 -9.96 13.55
C VAL A 173 3.39 -9.21 12.23
N LEU A 174 2.30 -8.45 12.09
CA LEU A 174 2.04 -7.57 10.94
C LEU A 174 2.47 -6.15 11.31
N VAL A 175 3.56 -5.67 10.71
CA VAL A 175 4.01 -4.28 10.89
C VAL A 175 3.19 -3.38 9.98
N ASP A 176 2.43 -2.47 10.60
CA ASP A 176 1.47 -1.60 9.93
C ASP A 176 2.16 -0.33 9.42
N TYR A 177 2.52 -0.34 8.15
CA TYR A 177 2.99 0.85 7.44
C TYR A 177 1.86 1.60 6.71
N GLY A 178 0.59 1.25 6.97
CA GLY A 178 -0.56 1.56 6.12
C GLY A 178 -1.22 0.28 5.61
N ALA A 179 -1.31 -0.73 6.47
CA ALA A 179 -1.76 -2.06 6.13
C ALA A 179 -3.22 -2.04 5.66
N LYS A 180 -3.43 -2.60 4.48
CA LYS A 180 -4.78 -2.91 4.00
C LYS A 180 -5.40 -4.04 4.81
N THR A 181 -6.70 -3.92 5.04
CA THR A 181 -7.50 -4.92 5.75
C THR A 181 -7.47 -6.27 5.03
N GLY A 182 -7.34 -6.28 3.70
CA GLY A 182 -7.13 -7.50 2.90
C GLY A 182 -5.96 -8.36 3.37
N ILE A 183 -4.82 -7.77 3.76
CA ILE A 183 -3.66 -8.52 4.27
C ILE A 183 -4.02 -9.26 5.56
N LEU A 184 -4.69 -8.56 6.49
CA LEU A 184 -5.17 -9.16 7.74
C LEU A 184 -6.20 -10.27 7.47
N ARG A 185 -7.13 -10.06 6.53
CA ARG A 185 -8.13 -11.06 6.12
C ARG A 185 -7.47 -12.32 5.55
N GLU A 186 -6.46 -12.20 4.69
CA GLU A 186 -5.75 -13.34 4.10
C GLU A 186 -5.01 -14.19 5.15
N LEU A 187 -4.40 -13.56 6.14
CA LEU A 187 -3.72 -14.26 7.24
C LEU A 187 -4.72 -14.94 8.19
N THR A 188 -5.77 -14.22 8.57
CA THR A 188 -6.80 -14.75 9.50
C THR A 188 -7.63 -15.86 8.86
N ALA A 189 -7.93 -15.78 7.56
CA ALA A 189 -8.58 -16.85 6.80
C ALA A 189 -7.76 -18.16 6.81
N ARG A 190 -6.44 -18.07 6.96
CA ARG A 190 -5.53 -19.23 7.11
C ARG A 190 -5.38 -19.71 8.55
N GLY A 191 -6.02 -19.04 9.51
CA GLY A 191 -6.05 -19.40 10.94
C GLY A 191 -4.91 -18.82 11.78
N CYS A 192 -4.12 -17.90 11.20
CA CYS A 192 -2.98 -17.28 11.88
C CYS A 192 -3.41 -16.41 13.07
N ASP A 193 -2.60 -16.43 14.13
CA ASP A 193 -2.71 -15.48 15.26
C ASP A 193 -1.97 -14.20 14.90
N VAL A 194 -2.69 -13.16 14.48
CA VAL A 194 -2.05 -11.94 13.96
C VAL A 194 -1.98 -10.87 15.04
N VAL A 195 -0.78 -10.36 15.29
CA VAL A 195 -0.57 -9.16 16.12
C VAL A 195 -0.16 -8.03 15.20
N VAL A 196 -1.02 -7.02 15.06
CA VAL A 196 -0.74 -5.83 14.27
C VAL A 196 -0.02 -4.82 15.14
N VAL A 197 1.10 -4.31 14.67
CA VAL A 197 1.97 -3.41 15.43
C VAL A 197 2.22 -2.10 14.67
N PRO A 198 2.31 -0.95 15.37
CA PRO A 198 2.64 0.33 14.74
C PRO A 198 3.94 0.30 13.91
N HIS A 199 4.02 1.16 12.91
CA HIS A 199 5.17 1.31 12.02
C HIS A 199 6.52 1.55 12.70
N ASP A 200 6.53 2.02 13.94
CA ASP A 200 7.70 2.39 14.74
C ASP A 200 8.02 1.38 15.86
N THR A 201 7.33 0.24 15.89
CA THR A 201 7.60 -0.85 16.84
C THR A 201 9.03 -1.38 16.64
N THR A 202 9.81 -1.44 17.72
CA THR A 202 11.22 -1.85 17.67
C THR A 202 11.39 -3.36 17.49
N ALA A 203 12.57 -3.80 17.03
CA ALA A 203 12.88 -5.22 16.89
C ALA A 203 12.75 -5.98 18.23
N ASP A 204 13.18 -5.37 19.34
CA ASP A 204 13.05 -5.96 20.68
C ASP A 204 11.59 -6.12 21.12
N GLU A 205 10.73 -5.15 20.80
CA GLU A 205 9.29 -5.28 21.06
C GLU A 205 8.67 -6.38 20.21
N ILE A 206 9.05 -6.50 18.94
CA ILE A 206 8.60 -7.58 18.06
C ILE A 206 9.05 -8.95 18.59
N ARG A 207 10.31 -9.10 19.00
CA ARG A 207 10.83 -10.35 19.61
C ARG A 207 10.01 -10.79 20.83
N ARG A 208 9.59 -9.85 21.69
CA ARG A 208 8.79 -10.15 22.90
C ARG A 208 7.42 -10.76 22.57
N LEU A 209 6.90 -10.57 21.36
CA LEU A 209 5.65 -11.18 20.92
C LEU A 209 5.80 -12.65 20.55
N ASN A 210 7.04 -13.13 20.43
CA ASN A 210 7.41 -14.48 19.98
C ASN A 210 6.73 -14.83 18.65
N PRO A 211 6.97 -14.08 17.56
CA PRO A 211 6.41 -14.39 16.26
C PRO A 211 6.96 -15.69 15.70
N ASP A 212 6.13 -16.41 14.95
CA ASP A 212 6.57 -17.48 14.04
C ASP A 212 7.01 -16.90 12.69
N GLY A 213 6.50 -15.73 12.31
CA GLY A 213 6.91 -14.98 11.12
C GLY A 213 6.49 -13.51 11.16
N ILE A 214 7.09 -12.69 10.30
CA ILE A 214 6.84 -11.25 10.22
C ILE A 214 6.30 -10.88 8.84
N GLN A 215 5.16 -10.18 8.82
CA GLN A 215 4.58 -9.60 7.62
C GLN A 215 4.87 -8.08 7.61
N LEU A 216 5.53 -7.61 6.56
CA LEU A 216 5.73 -6.18 6.30
C LEU A 216 4.61 -5.71 5.35
N SER A 217 3.74 -4.81 5.81
CA SER A 217 2.56 -4.40 5.03
C SER A 217 2.91 -3.48 3.87
N ASN A 218 1.89 -3.18 3.05
CA ASN A 218 1.90 -2.03 2.16
C ASN A 218 1.88 -0.71 2.94
N GLY A 219 2.04 0.40 2.22
CA GLY A 219 1.90 1.74 2.78
C GLY A 219 2.13 2.85 1.75
N PRO A 220 1.96 4.11 2.14
CA PRO A 220 2.19 5.29 1.31
C PRO A 220 3.62 5.82 1.39
N GLY A 221 3.95 6.76 0.52
CA GLY A 221 5.15 7.60 0.63
C GLY A 221 6.43 6.97 0.06
N ASP A 222 7.55 7.63 0.34
CA ASP A 222 8.89 7.17 -0.04
C ASP A 222 9.43 6.20 1.03
N PRO A 223 9.90 5.00 0.67
CA PRO A 223 10.51 4.09 1.64
C PRO A 223 11.74 4.68 2.35
N LYS A 224 12.42 5.68 1.75
CA LYS A 224 13.57 6.37 2.34
C LYS A 224 13.19 7.32 3.49
N ASP A 225 11.92 7.70 3.59
CA ASP A 225 11.40 8.51 4.70
C ASP A 225 11.10 7.67 5.96
N VAL A 226 11.35 6.36 5.93
CA VAL A 226 11.04 5.41 7.02
C VAL A 226 12.31 4.69 7.54
N PRO A 227 13.38 5.41 7.91
CA PRO A 227 14.68 4.80 8.21
C PRO A 227 14.68 3.89 9.45
N HIS A 228 13.73 4.06 10.38
CA HIS A 228 13.60 3.19 11.54
C HIS A 228 13.07 1.79 11.18
N ALA A 229 12.20 1.70 10.17
CA ALA A 229 11.71 0.41 9.68
C ALA A 229 12.84 -0.39 9.02
N ILE A 230 13.72 0.28 8.27
CA ILE A 230 14.90 -0.32 7.64
C ILE A 230 15.79 -0.98 8.72
N ARG A 231 16.11 -0.24 9.80
CA ARG A 231 16.91 -0.77 10.92
C ARG A 231 16.24 -1.96 11.61
N THR A 232 14.93 -1.86 11.85
CA THR A 232 14.15 -2.94 12.49
C THR A 232 14.18 -4.21 11.64
N ILE A 233 14.04 -4.09 10.31
CA ILE A 233 14.12 -5.24 9.40
C ILE A 233 15.53 -5.83 9.41
N GLN A 234 16.58 -4.99 9.39
CA GLN A 234 17.97 -5.46 9.46
C GLN A 234 18.25 -6.28 10.73
N GLU A 235 17.71 -5.86 11.87
CA GLU A 235 17.89 -6.57 13.14
C GLU A 235 17.12 -7.90 13.21
N LEU A 236 15.98 -8.02 12.52
CA LEU A 236 15.13 -9.22 12.56
C LEU A 236 15.45 -10.21 11.42
N LEU A 237 16.15 -9.76 10.38
CA LEU A 237 16.48 -10.57 9.21
C LEU A 237 17.38 -11.75 9.61
N GLY A 238 16.91 -12.96 9.32
CA GLY A 238 17.60 -14.21 9.67
C GLY A 238 17.18 -14.80 11.01
N GLU A 239 16.51 -14.04 11.89
CA GLU A 239 15.87 -14.58 13.09
C GLU A 239 14.52 -15.21 12.77
N TYR A 240 13.73 -14.54 11.92
CA TYR A 240 12.37 -14.94 11.57
C TYR A 240 12.17 -15.00 10.05
N PRO A 241 11.23 -15.84 9.59
CA PRO A 241 10.68 -15.76 8.24
C PRO A 241 10.01 -14.41 7.99
N ILE A 242 10.34 -13.74 6.87
CA ILE A 242 9.80 -12.42 6.53
C ILE A 242 9.10 -12.46 5.17
N PHE A 243 7.87 -11.92 5.12
CA PHE A 243 7.16 -11.64 3.87
C PHE A 243 6.79 -10.15 3.78
N GLY A 244 7.18 -9.48 2.69
CA GLY A 244 6.90 -8.05 2.49
C GLY A 244 6.08 -7.76 1.24
N ILE A 245 5.14 -6.81 1.36
CA ILE A 245 4.21 -6.41 0.30
C ILE A 245 4.36 -4.91 0.02
N CYS A 246 4.48 -4.52 -1.25
CA CYS A 246 4.56 -3.12 -1.71
C CYS A 246 5.63 -2.28 -0.97
N LEU A 247 5.25 -1.47 0.02
CA LEU A 247 6.21 -0.71 0.81
C LEU A 247 7.13 -1.65 1.62
N GLY A 248 6.59 -2.74 2.17
CA GLY A 248 7.38 -3.78 2.83
C GLY A 248 8.42 -4.42 1.91
N HIS A 249 8.14 -4.54 0.61
CA HIS A 249 9.12 -5.00 -0.38
C HIS A 249 10.29 -4.02 -0.53
N GLN A 250 9.99 -2.73 -0.60
CA GLN A 250 10.98 -1.67 -0.75
C GLN A 250 11.84 -1.51 0.50
N LEU A 251 11.22 -1.51 1.69
CA LEU A 251 11.92 -1.43 2.98
C LEU A 251 12.85 -2.63 3.19
N PHE A 252 12.39 -3.83 2.81
CA PHE A 252 13.22 -5.03 2.82
C PHE A 252 14.43 -4.93 1.88
N ALA A 253 14.23 -4.42 0.66
CA ALA A 253 15.33 -4.22 -0.29
C ALA A 253 16.38 -3.24 0.26
N LEU A 254 15.93 -2.10 0.81
CA LEU A 254 16.80 -1.12 1.47
C LEU A 254 17.54 -1.72 2.67
N ALA A 255 16.85 -2.52 3.50
CA ALA A 255 17.46 -3.20 4.64
C ALA A 255 18.58 -4.15 4.21
N CYS A 256 18.46 -4.78 3.03
CA CYS A 256 19.45 -5.66 2.45
C CYS A 256 20.52 -4.94 1.60
N GLY A 257 20.56 -3.60 1.63
CA GLY A 257 21.59 -2.79 0.98
C GLY A 257 21.33 -2.44 -0.49
N ALA A 258 20.17 -2.79 -1.04
CA ALA A 258 19.74 -2.26 -2.34
C ALA A 258 19.24 -0.80 -2.20
N ASP A 259 18.89 -0.18 -3.31
CA ASP A 259 18.37 1.19 -3.38
C ASP A 259 16.99 1.23 -4.06
N THR A 260 16.28 2.33 -3.87
CA THR A 260 14.97 2.58 -4.47
C THR A 260 14.95 3.89 -5.26
N GLU A 261 14.10 3.93 -6.28
CA GLU A 261 13.90 5.11 -7.11
C GLU A 261 12.42 5.39 -7.35
N LYS A 262 12.11 6.66 -7.63
CA LYS A 262 10.75 7.09 -7.95
C LYS A 262 10.43 6.76 -9.42
N LEU A 263 9.35 6.04 -9.64
CA LEU A 263 8.83 5.79 -10.97
C LEU A 263 8.25 7.09 -11.55
N LYS A 264 8.34 7.24 -12.86
CA LYS A 264 7.82 8.42 -13.57
C LYS A 264 6.36 8.70 -13.22
N PHE A 265 5.49 7.68 -13.30
CA PHE A 265 4.07 7.81 -12.94
C PHE A 265 3.57 6.66 -12.05
N GLY A 266 4.43 5.71 -11.66
CA GLY A 266 4.09 4.55 -10.85
C GLY A 266 3.16 3.53 -11.51
N HIS A 267 2.81 2.49 -10.76
CA HIS A 267 1.87 1.45 -11.17
C HIS A 267 0.63 1.47 -10.30
N ARG A 268 -0.54 1.65 -10.93
CA ARG A 268 -1.81 1.89 -10.26
C ARG A 268 -2.95 1.28 -11.06
N GLY A 269 -3.36 0.07 -10.70
CA GLY A 269 -4.39 -0.67 -11.41
C GLY A 269 -4.40 -2.17 -11.13
N GLY A 270 -5.49 -2.83 -11.55
CA GLY A 270 -5.70 -4.27 -11.38
C GLY A 270 -5.37 -5.13 -12.61
N ASN A 271 -4.56 -4.61 -13.53
CA ASN A 271 -4.28 -5.26 -14.83
C ASN A 271 -2.78 -5.35 -15.16
N HIS A 272 -1.91 -5.30 -14.16
CA HIS A 272 -0.47 -5.30 -14.36
C HIS A 272 0.06 -6.74 -14.54
N PRO A 273 0.73 -7.08 -15.65
CA PRO A 273 1.26 -8.41 -15.86
C PRO A 273 2.64 -8.56 -15.19
N VAL A 274 2.75 -9.49 -14.25
CA VAL A 274 4.00 -9.80 -13.55
C VAL A 274 4.43 -11.22 -13.86
N LYS A 275 5.70 -11.38 -14.24
CA LYS A 275 6.31 -12.67 -14.54
C LYS A 275 7.09 -13.19 -13.34
N ASP A 276 6.74 -14.38 -12.87
CA ASP A 276 7.58 -15.17 -11.96
C ASP A 276 8.71 -15.80 -12.78
N LEU A 277 9.96 -15.43 -12.47
CA LEU A 277 11.15 -15.89 -13.18
C LEU A 277 11.49 -17.35 -12.91
N ARG A 278 11.10 -17.88 -11.74
CA ARG A 278 11.38 -19.25 -11.34
C ARG A 278 10.50 -20.25 -12.07
N THR A 279 9.22 -19.91 -12.24
CA THR A 279 8.23 -20.79 -12.91
C THR A 279 7.97 -20.40 -14.36
N ASN A 280 8.47 -19.23 -14.80
CA ASN A 280 8.19 -18.63 -16.10
C ASN A 280 6.69 -18.33 -16.34
N ARG A 281 5.87 -18.31 -15.27
CA ARG A 281 4.44 -18.01 -15.33
C ARG A 281 4.21 -16.50 -15.28
N CYS A 282 3.12 -16.04 -15.89
CA CYS A 282 2.64 -14.66 -15.78
C CYS A 282 1.35 -14.64 -14.97
N TYR A 283 1.26 -13.68 -14.05
CA TYR A 283 0.07 -13.39 -13.25
C TYR A 283 -0.40 -11.97 -13.56
N ILE A 284 -1.70 -11.73 -13.48
CA ILE A 284 -2.23 -10.37 -13.45
C ILE A 284 -2.28 -9.95 -11.97
N THR A 285 -1.84 -8.73 -11.69
CA THR A 285 -1.67 -8.25 -10.32
C THR A 285 -2.39 -6.92 -10.11
N SER A 286 -2.73 -6.66 -8.85
CA SER A 286 -3.13 -5.34 -8.37
C SER A 286 -1.91 -4.57 -7.88
N GLN A 287 -1.71 -3.35 -8.38
CA GLN A 287 -0.55 -2.53 -8.04
C GLN A 287 -0.99 -1.13 -7.61
N ASN A 288 -0.33 -0.60 -6.58
CA ASN A 288 -0.43 0.78 -6.14
C ASN A 288 0.90 1.27 -5.54
N HIS A 289 1.87 1.60 -6.39
CA HIS A 289 3.16 2.13 -5.92
C HIS A 289 3.76 3.17 -6.86
N GLY A 290 4.39 4.19 -6.28
CA GLY A 290 5.12 5.25 -6.98
C GLY A 290 6.64 5.06 -7.01
N TYR A 291 7.15 4.07 -6.26
CA TYR A 291 8.57 3.77 -6.11
C TYR A 291 8.84 2.32 -6.51
N THR A 292 10.06 2.02 -6.89
CA THR A 292 10.53 0.67 -7.21
C THR A 292 11.93 0.44 -6.66
N VAL A 293 12.31 -0.82 -6.49
CA VAL A 293 13.71 -1.19 -6.26
C VAL A 293 14.50 -0.96 -7.56
N LYS A 294 15.68 -0.35 -7.43
CA LYS A 294 16.56 -0.01 -8.55
C LYS A 294 17.37 -1.24 -8.97
N GLU A 295 17.26 -1.67 -10.22
CA GLU A 295 17.80 -2.96 -10.69
C GLU A 295 19.32 -3.11 -10.46
N ASP A 296 20.10 -2.09 -10.81
CA ASP A 296 21.56 -2.10 -10.66
C ASP A 296 22.02 -2.13 -9.20
N SER A 297 21.21 -1.62 -8.27
CA SER A 297 21.50 -1.63 -6.84
C SER A 297 21.35 -2.99 -6.18
N VAL A 298 20.67 -3.94 -6.85
CA VAL A 298 20.56 -5.32 -6.37
C VAL A 298 21.89 -6.06 -6.56
N ALA A 299 22.69 -5.66 -7.54
CA ALA A 299 24.00 -6.25 -7.78
C ALA A 299 24.92 -6.03 -6.56
N GLY A 300 25.53 -7.11 -6.06
CA GLY A 300 26.37 -7.07 -4.86
C GLY A 300 25.62 -7.23 -3.53
N THR A 301 24.30 -7.40 -3.57
CA THR A 301 23.51 -7.79 -2.40
C THR A 301 23.25 -9.30 -2.34
N GLU A 302 22.76 -9.78 -1.20
CA GLU A 302 22.30 -11.16 -1.01
C GLU A 302 20.87 -11.39 -1.51
N LEU A 303 20.38 -10.54 -2.42
CA LEU A 303 19.04 -10.64 -2.99
C LEU A 303 19.06 -11.31 -4.37
N GLU A 304 17.98 -12.03 -4.66
CA GLU A 304 17.65 -12.62 -5.95
C GLU A 304 16.33 -12.01 -6.45
N VAL A 305 16.32 -11.55 -7.70
CA VAL A 305 15.09 -11.08 -8.35
C VAL A 305 14.22 -12.29 -8.70
N THR A 306 12.99 -12.29 -8.19
CA THR A 306 12.03 -13.39 -8.43
C THR A 306 10.93 -13.03 -9.39
N HIS A 307 10.56 -11.75 -9.46
CA HIS A 307 9.47 -11.28 -10.33
C HIS A 307 9.86 -10.01 -11.07
N LEU A 308 9.39 -9.89 -12.31
CA LEU A 308 9.53 -8.69 -13.14
C LEU A 308 8.19 -8.26 -13.73
N ASN A 309 8.01 -6.95 -13.86
CA ASN A 309 6.89 -6.40 -14.60
C ASN A 309 7.08 -6.68 -16.09
N ASN A 310 6.09 -7.25 -16.77
CA ASN A 310 6.24 -7.57 -18.19
C ASN A 310 6.21 -6.34 -19.09
N ASN A 311 5.59 -5.23 -18.66
CA ASN A 311 5.47 -4.02 -19.46
C ASN A 311 6.76 -3.20 -19.48
N ASP A 312 7.38 -2.97 -18.32
CA ASP A 312 8.50 -2.03 -18.18
C ASP A 312 9.76 -2.61 -17.53
N LYS A 313 9.73 -3.90 -17.15
CA LYS A 313 10.86 -4.64 -16.58
C LYS A 313 11.31 -4.20 -15.19
N THR A 314 10.52 -3.39 -14.50
CA THR A 314 10.76 -3.07 -13.08
C THR A 314 10.69 -4.33 -12.21
N ILE A 315 11.41 -4.30 -11.08
CA ILE A 315 11.45 -5.40 -10.13
C ILE A 315 10.12 -5.48 -9.38
N GLU A 316 9.53 -6.68 -9.39
CA GLU A 316 8.22 -6.93 -8.78
C GLU A 316 8.30 -7.93 -7.61
N GLY A 317 9.48 -8.48 -7.34
CA GLY A 317 9.67 -9.42 -6.25
C GLY A 317 11.13 -9.79 -6.04
N LEU A 318 11.48 -10.01 -4.78
CA LEU A 318 12.83 -10.33 -4.32
C LEU A 318 12.77 -11.51 -3.36
N LYS A 319 13.89 -12.22 -3.25
CA LYS A 319 14.12 -13.26 -2.25
C LYS A 319 15.53 -13.12 -1.69
N HIS A 320 15.71 -13.33 -0.39
CA HIS A 320 17.04 -13.43 0.19
C HIS A 320 17.67 -14.79 -0.15
N LYS A 321 18.96 -14.81 -0.51
CA LYS A 321 19.69 -16.04 -0.87
C LYS A 321 19.89 -16.97 0.34
N THR A 322 20.20 -16.38 1.49
CA THR A 322 20.49 -17.11 2.75
C THR A 322 19.30 -17.24 3.70
N TYR A 323 18.64 -16.14 4.06
CA TYR A 323 17.58 -16.12 5.07
C TYR A 323 16.19 -16.43 4.50
N PRO A 324 15.25 -16.94 5.33
CA PRO A 324 13.87 -17.21 4.90
C PRO A 324 13.08 -15.90 4.71
N ALA A 325 13.38 -15.16 3.63
CA ALA A 325 12.70 -13.91 3.35
C ALA A 325 12.42 -13.75 1.86
N PHE A 326 11.20 -13.35 1.53
CA PHE A 326 10.82 -12.95 0.17
C PHE A 326 9.82 -11.81 0.21
N THR A 327 9.70 -11.07 -0.88
CA THR A 327 8.80 -9.92 -0.97
C THR A 327 8.25 -9.75 -2.37
N VAL A 328 7.12 -9.07 -2.48
CA VAL A 328 6.50 -8.68 -3.76
C VAL A 328 6.09 -7.21 -3.76
N GLN A 329 6.25 -6.54 -4.89
CA GLN A 329 5.95 -5.12 -5.04
C GLN A 329 4.45 -4.84 -5.26
N TYR A 330 3.71 -5.85 -5.73
CA TYR A 330 2.27 -5.82 -5.95
C TYR A 330 1.48 -6.35 -4.74
N HIS A 331 0.14 -6.31 -4.83
CA HIS A 331 -0.78 -6.63 -3.76
C HIS A 331 -1.41 -8.03 -3.95
N PRO A 332 -0.86 -9.09 -3.32
CA PRO A 332 -1.42 -10.44 -3.42
C PRO A 332 -2.78 -10.59 -2.76
N GLU A 333 -3.12 -9.72 -1.79
CA GLU A 333 -4.43 -9.64 -1.17
C GLU A 333 -5.51 -9.03 -2.09
N ALA A 334 -5.11 -8.46 -3.23
CA ALA A 334 -5.97 -7.76 -4.17
C ALA A 334 -6.81 -6.67 -3.46
N ALA A 335 -8.14 -6.68 -3.59
CA ALA A 335 -9.04 -5.69 -2.98
C ALA A 335 -8.67 -4.22 -3.31
N PRO A 336 -8.90 -3.77 -4.56
CA PRO A 336 -9.53 -4.51 -5.65
C PRO A 336 -8.48 -5.19 -6.55
N GLY A 337 -8.94 -6.04 -7.47
CA GLY A 337 -8.09 -6.67 -8.48
C GLY A 337 -8.18 -8.20 -8.49
N PRO A 338 -7.31 -8.87 -9.25
CA PRO A 338 -7.33 -10.32 -9.42
C PRO A 338 -6.78 -11.07 -8.20
N TYR A 339 -7.41 -12.19 -7.84
CA TYR A 339 -7.02 -13.05 -6.71
C TYR A 339 -5.96 -14.12 -7.08
N ASP A 340 -5.31 -13.98 -8.23
CA ASP A 340 -4.38 -14.98 -8.79
C ASP A 340 -3.15 -15.25 -7.92
N ASN A 341 -2.85 -14.38 -6.95
CA ASN A 341 -1.58 -14.34 -6.22
C ASN A 341 -1.70 -14.68 -4.72
N GLY A 342 -2.88 -15.10 -4.24
CA GLY A 342 -3.09 -15.47 -2.84
C GLY A 342 -2.18 -16.60 -2.36
N TYR A 343 -1.66 -17.44 -3.28
CA TYR A 343 -0.70 -18.52 -2.99
C TYR A 343 0.58 -18.03 -2.29
N LEU A 344 0.92 -16.74 -2.40
CA LEU A 344 2.10 -16.18 -1.72
C LEU A 344 1.95 -16.19 -0.20
N PHE A 345 0.73 -16.05 0.32
CA PHE A 345 0.47 -16.25 1.75
C PHE A 345 0.66 -17.70 2.16
N ASP A 346 0.26 -18.66 1.32
CA ASP A 346 0.50 -20.09 1.58
C ASP A 346 2.00 -20.41 1.57
N GLN A 347 2.75 -19.87 0.59
CA GLN A 347 4.20 -19.97 0.54
C GLN A 347 4.88 -19.39 1.79
N PHE A 348 4.36 -18.27 2.32
CA PHE A 348 4.87 -17.69 3.56
C PHE A 348 4.67 -18.62 4.76
N LEU A 349 3.49 -19.24 4.90
CA LEU A 349 3.23 -20.18 5.99
C LEU A 349 4.06 -21.47 5.87
N ASP A 350 4.26 -21.98 4.66
CA ASP A 350 5.12 -23.13 4.45
C ASP A 350 6.59 -22.81 4.80
N MET A 351 7.09 -21.63 4.41
CA MET A 351 8.41 -21.15 4.81
C MET A 351 8.56 -21.04 6.33
N ILE A 352 7.50 -20.63 7.05
CA ILE A 352 7.49 -20.62 8.52
C ILE A 352 7.60 -22.02 9.11
N ARG A 353 6.82 -22.96 8.59
CA ARG A 353 6.82 -24.35 9.07
C ARG A 353 8.19 -25.00 8.84
N GLU A 354 8.78 -24.78 7.68
CA GLU A 354 10.14 -25.26 7.35
C GLU A 354 11.18 -24.65 8.29
N HIS A 355 11.13 -23.34 8.53
CA HIS A 355 12.05 -22.66 9.46
C HIS A 355 11.98 -23.22 10.88
N LYS A 356 10.76 -23.47 11.39
CA LYS A 356 10.54 -24.08 12.71
C LYS A 356 11.05 -25.52 12.81
N GLN A 357 10.95 -26.28 11.72
CA GLN A 357 11.49 -27.64 11.66
C GLN A 357 13.02 -27.65 11.65
N GLN A 358 13.64 -26.69 10.95
CA GLN A 358 15.10 -26.56 10.89
C GLN A 358 15.69 -25.94 12.16
N ASN A 359 14.90 -25.14 12.89
CA ASN A 359 15.29 -24.47 14.12
C ASN A 359 14.36 -24.86 15.27
N PRO A 360 14.40 -26.12 15.75
CA PRO A 360 13.51 -26.58 16.81
C PRO A 360 13.80 -25.80 18.10
N ALA A 361 12.81 -25.05 18.57
CA ALA A 361 12.87 -24.39 19.86
C ALA A 361 12.85 -25.42 20.99
N ASN A 362 13.58 -25.15 22.07
CA ASN A 362 13.47 -25.96 23.27
C ASN A 362 12.03 -25.86 23.81
N PRO A 363 11.48 -26.93 24.41
CA PRO A 363 10.22 -26.83 25.11
C PRO A 363 10.30 -25.70 26.14
N ARG A 364 9.28 -24.84 26.21
CA ARG A 364 9.25 -23.71 27.15
C ARG A 364 9.50 -24.15 28.61
N GLN A 365 9.09 -25.37 28.96
CA GLN A 365 9.38 -25.99 30.24
C GLN A 365 10.87 -26.23 30.49
N ALA A 366 11.63 -26.62 29.46
CA ALA A 366 13.07 -26.82 29.54
C ALA A 366 13.80 -25.48 29.71
N GLU A 367 13.36 -24.43 29.02
CA GLU A 367 13.91 -23.07 29.17
C GLU A 367 13.65 -22.50 30.56
N LEU A 368 12.41 -22.59 31.05
CA LEU A 368 12.04 -22.16 32.40
C LEU A 368 12.82 -22.94 33.47
N ALA A 369 13.02 -24.25 33.28
CA ALA A 369 13.80 -25.07 34.18
C ALA A 369 15.31 -24.74 34.15
N ALA A 370 15.85 -24.31 33.00
CA ALA A 370 17.24 -23.87 32.89
C ALA A 370 17.46 -22.51 33.55
N ALA A 371 16.54 -21.56 33.35
CA ALA A 371 16.60 -20.23 33.98
C ALA A 371 16.57 -20.35 35.52
N ALA A 372 15.66 -21.17 36.05
CA ALA A 372 15.55 -21.43 37.49
C ALA A 372 16.79 -22.13 38.11
N LYS A 373 17.63 -22.78 37.29
CA LYS A 373 18.89 -23.40 37.74
C LYS A 373 20.09 -22.45 37.70
N GLY A 374 20.05 -21.40 36.87
CA GLY A 374 21.13 -20.41 36.72
C GLY A 374 21.10 -19.27 37.75
N GLU A 375 20.02 -19.15 38.53
CA GLU A 375 19.86 -18.16 39.61
C GLU A 375 20.33 -18.68 41.00
N ARG A 376 21.16 -19.74 41.05
CA ARG A 376 21.71 -20.30 42.30
C ARG A 376 23.19 -20.02 42.51
#